data_AF-A0A2V1IXM1-F1
#
_entry.id   AF-A0A2V1IXM1-F1
#
_cell.length_a   1.000
_cell.length_b   1.000
_cell.length_c   1.000
_cell.angle_alpha   90.00
_cell.angle_beta   90.00
_cell.angle_gamma   90.00
#
_symmetry.space_group_name_H-M   'P 1'
#
loop_
_entity.id
_entity.type
_entity.pdbx_description
1 polymer ?
#
loop_
_entity_poly.entity_id
_entity_poly.type
_entity_poly.pdbx_seq_one_letter_code
_entity_poly.pdbx_strand_id
1 'polypeptide(L)'
;MKRKTFREYLTECRFEDIWAAIAENFSEPDEIKPVYVEYYSKLLSLPSRRCKGVIELSSRPTIQPEGMNAAPDWLIDKNVKTSETDSAYVSAVLLYWASLLTFITSKEHDDDLNHYLDIIESDDCQALGQYLMESVESDPLGSVKRESVDRKERLFWEETFAHSSPGDWRGILYVLKRKLEYDMGFMRGFADHAGREQDADRMQLCCRLIDGATAHICPDERARRMLNLLFRILEQEVTNWSD
;
A
#
# COMPACT_ATOMS: atom_id res chain seq x y z
N MET A 1 -14.82 -20.85 -10.85
CA MET A 1 -14.82 -20.53 -9.41
C MET A 1 -14.95 -19.03 -9.24
N LYS A 2 -15.83 -18.56 -8.35
CA LYS A 2 -15.85 -17.16 -7.90
C LYS A 2 -14.54 -16.92 -7.14
N ARG A 3 -13.78 -15.87 -7.49
CA ARG A 3 -12.59 -15.48 -6.72
C ARG A 3 -13.06 -14.84 -5.42
N LYS A 4 -12.38 -15.15 -4.31
CA LYS A 4 -12.64 -14.52 -3.01
C LYS A 4 -11.95 -13.15 -2.98
N THR A 5 -12.58 -12.21 -2.29
CA THR A 5 -12.01 -10.89 -1.97
C THR A 5 -11.12 -10.97 -0.74
N PHE A 6 -10.24 -9.98 -0.54
CA PHE A 6 -9.43 -9.88 0.68
C PHE A 6 -10.33 -9.87 1.94
N ARG A 7 -11.45 -9.15 1.92
CA ARG A 7 -12.45 -9.15 3.01
C ARG A 7 -13.02 -10.53 3.29
N GLU A 8 -13.41 -11.28 2.25
CA GLU A 8 -13.92 -12.64 2.41
C GLU A 8 -12.88 -13.55 3.09
N TYR A 9 -11.59 -13.44 2.72
CA TYR A 9 -10.51 -14.16 3.42
C TYR A 9 -10.41 -13.78 4.91
N LEU A 10 -10.38 -12.48 5.24
CA LEU A 10 -10.32 -12.02 6.63
C LEU A 10 -11.52 -12.48 7.47
N THR A 11 -12.70 -12.58 6.86
CA THR A 11 -13.95 -12.92 7.56
C THR A 11 -14.06 -14.42 7.83
N GLU A 12 -13.50 -15.26 6.97
CA GLU A 12 -13.56 -16.72 7.10
C GLU A 12 -12.55 -17.28 8.11
N CYS A 13 -11.50 -16.52 8.44
CA CYS A 13 -10.45 -16.93 9.35
C CYS A 13 -10.60 -16.27 10.73
N ARG A 14 -10.27 -17.01 11.78
CA ARG A 14 -10.13 -16.41 13.11
C ARG A 14 -8.87 -15.58 13.16
N PHE A 15 -8.91 -14.45 13.85
CA PHE A 15 -7.73 -13.59 14.00
C PHE A 15 -6.54 -14.34 14.62
N GLU A 16 -6.77 -15.28 15.55
CA GLU A 16 -5.68 -16.04 16.15
C GLU A 16 -4.90 -16.89 15.15
N ASP A 17 -5.58 -17.47 14.16
CA ASP A 17 -4.96 -18.28 13.11
C ASP A 17 -4.18 -17.38 12.13
N ILE A 18 -4.74 -16.22 11.80
CA ILE A 18 -4.07 -15.18 11.00
C ILE A 18 -2.81 -14.70 11.73
N TRP A 19 -2.91 -14.41 13.03
CA TRP A 19 -1.78 -13.96 13.84
C TRP A 19 -0.67 -15.01 13.92
N ALA A 20 -1.02 -16.28 14.14
CA ALA A 20 -0.04 -17.37 14.16
C ALA A 20 0.75 -17.42 12.84
N ALA A 21 0.05 -17.30 11.70
CA ALA A 21 0.69 -17.23 10.39
C ALA A 21 1.53 -15.95 10.20
N ILE A 22 1.10 -14.79 10.72
CA ILE A 22 1.91 -13.55 10.68
C ILE A 22 3.22 -13.73 11.47
N ALA A 23 3.11 -14.23 12.70
CA ALA A 23 4.27 -14.48 13.57
C ALA A 23 5.24 -15.48 12.95
N GLU A 24 4.72 -16.57 12.36
CA GLU A 24 5.53 -17.60 11.70
C GLU A 24 6.24 -17.09 10.44
N ASN A 25 5.54 -16.34 9.59
CA ASN A 25 6.04 -15.98 8.25
C ASN A 25 6.82 -14.65 8.22
N PHE A 26 6.57 -13.74 9.17
CA PHE A 26 7.15 -12.40 9.18
C PHE A 26 7.92 -12.06 10.46
N SER A 27 7.91 -12.96 11.45
CA SER A 27 8.58 -12.75 12.74
C SER A 27 8.12 -11.47 13.45
N GLU A 28 6.84 -11.13 13.35
CA GLU A 28 6.26 -10.01 14.08
C GLU A 28 6.23 -10.31 15.59
N PRO A 29 6.65 -9.37 16.44
CA PRO A 29 6.71 -9.56 17.89
C PRO A 29 5.30 -9.56 18.51
N ASP A 30 5.07 -10.28 19.60
CA ASP A 30 3.74 -10.35 20.25
C ASP A 30 3.26 -8.98 20.74
N GLU A 31 4.17 -8.05 21.01
CA GLU A 31 3.90 -6.67 21.38
C GLU A 31 3.10 -5.91 20.31
N ILE A 32 3.22 -6.25 19.02
CA ILE A 32 2.46 -5.59 17.95
C ILE A 32 1.08 -6.23 17.72
N LYS A 33 0.80 -7.40 18.30
CA LYS A 33 -0.47 -8.10 18.12
C LYS A 33 -1.70 -7.23 18.36
N PRO A 34 -1.78 -6.38 19.42
CA PRO A 34 -2.93 -5.52 19.63
C PRO A 34 -3.18 -4.55 18.47
N VAL A 35 -2.11 -4.04 17.84
CA VAL A 35 -2.22 -3.15 16.67
C VAL A 35 -2.84 -3.89 15.49
N TYR A 36 -2.43 -5.13 15.24
CA TYR A 36 -3.01 -5.96 14.17
C TYR A 36 -4.46 -6.33 14.45
N VAL A 37 -4.84 -6.60 15.71
CA VAL A 37 -6.24 -6.85 16.10
C VAL A 37 -7.11 -5.63 15.77
N GLU A 38 -6.64 -4.45 16.17
CA GLU A 38 -7.33 -3.19 15.93
C GLU A 38 -7.46 -2.92 14.42
N TYR A 39 -6.34 -3.05 13.69
CA TYR A 39 -6.31 -2.85 12.25
C TYR A 39 -7.21 -3.83 11.48
N TYR A 40 -7.19 -5.11 11.84
CA TYR A 40 -8.11 -6.13 11.32
C TYR A 40 -9.58 -5.71 11.50
N SER A 41 -9.92 -5.23 12.70
CA SER A 41 -11.28 -4.80 13.03
C SER A 41 -11.69 -3.57 12.22
N LYS A 42 -10.78 -2.60 12.07
CA LYS A 42 -10.97 -1.41 11.24
C LYS A 42 -11.26 -1.78 9.79
N LEU A 43 -10.44 -2.64 9.18
CA LEU A 43 -10.64 -3.07 7.79
C LEU A 43 -11.98 -3.76 7.57
N LEU A 44 -12.41 -4.63 8.50
CA LEU A 44 -13.71 -5.28 8.41
C LEU A 44 -14.89 -4.31 8.56
N SER A 45 -14.71 -3.22 9.32
CA SER A 45 -15.74 -2.19 9.50
C SER A 45 -15.91 -1.25 8.29
N LEU A 46 -14.93 -1.20 7.38
CA LEU A 46 -15.00 -0.33 6.21
C LEU A 46 -16.19 -0.69 5.31
N PRO A 47 -16.87 0.31 4.73
CA PRO A 47 -17.98 0.06 3.81
C PRO A 47 -17.52 -0.71 2.57
N SER A 48 -18.36 -1.60 2.05
CA SER A 48 -18.02 -2.35 0.84
C SER A 48 -17.98 -1.43 -0.37
N ARG A 49 -16.91 -1.52 -1.16
CA ARG A 49 -16.70 -0.74 -2.38
C ARG A 49 -16.39 -1.64 -3.57
N ARG A 50 -16.79 -1.23 -4.77
CA ARG A 50 -16.29 -1.87 -5.99
C ARG A 50 -14.85 -1.42 -6.26
N CYS A 51 -13.91 -2.32 -6.08
CA CYS A 51 -12.52 -2.11 -6.45
C CYS A 51 -12.22 -2.73 -7.82
N LYS A 52 -11.45 -1.99 -8.65
CA LYS A 52 -10.88 -2.53 -9.89
C LYS A 52 -9.56 -3.25 -9.59
N GLY A 53 -9.21 -4.22 -10.43
CA GLY A 53 -7.97 -4.97 -10.32
C GLY A 53 -8.10 -6.25 -9.50
N VAL A 54 -6.97 -6.94 -9.35
CA VAL A 54 -6.84 -8.22 -8.66
C VAL A 54 -5.54 -8.15 -7.85
N ILE A 55 -5.53 -8.75 -6.67
CA ILE A 55 -4.31 -9.01 -5.92
C ILE A 55 -3.79 -10.38 -6.35
N GLU A 56 -2.61 -10.45 -6.95
CA GLU A 56 -1.98 -11.73 -7.32
C GLU A 56 -0.97 -12.11 -6.25
N LEU A 57 -1.33 -13.12 -5.46
CA LEU A 57 -0.51 -13.62 -4.36
C LEU A 57 0.37 -14.76 -4.85
N SER A 58 1.69 -14.60 -4.68
CA SER A 58 2.69 -15.63 -4.91
C SER A 58 2.81 -16.56 -3.70
N SER A 59 3.45 -17.72 -3.84
CA SER A 59 3.66 -18.66 -2.72
C SER A 59 4.71 -18.23 -1.70
N ARG A 60 5.37 -17.06 -1.89
CA ARG A 60 6.38 -16.55 -0.97
C ARG A 60 5.79 -15.42 -0.13
N PRO A 61 5.74 -15.55 1.22
CA PRO A 61 5.12 -14.54 2.07
C PRO A 61 5.89 -13.22 2.08
N THR A 62 7.22 -13.28 1.98
CA THR A 62 8.13 -12.12 2.02
C THR A 62 8.15 -11.29 0.74
N ILE A 63 7.39 -11.67 -0.28
CA ILE A 63 7.21 -10.88 -1.50
C ILE A 63 5.84 -10.22 -1.43
N GLN A 64 5.79 -8.90 -1.54
CA GLN A 64 4.52 -8.19 -1.60
C GLN A 64 3.70 -8.68 -2.81
N PRO A 65 2.44 -9.13 -2.61
CA PRO A 65 1.56 -9.49 -3.70
C PRO A 65 1.38 -8.36 -4.72
N GLU A 66 1.30 -8.71 -6.01
CA GLU A 66 1.04 -7.74 -7.06
C GLU A 66 -0.36 -7.13 -6.87
N GLY A 67 -0.50 -5.83 -7.16
CA GLY A 67 -1.77 -5.12 -7.01
C GLY A 67 -2.07 -4.58 -5.61
N MET A 68 -1.13 -4.67 -4.67
CA MET A 68 -1.16 -4.05 -3.33
C MET A 68 -0.60 -2.61 -3.31
N ASN A 69 -0.80 -1.87 -4.40
CA ASN A 69 -0.34 -0.50 -4.63
C ASN A 69 -1.42 0.57 -4.33
N ALA A 70 -2.14 0.40 -3.23
CA ALA A 70 -3.21 1.32 -2.83
C ALA A 70 -3.40 1.29 -1.31
N ALA A 71 -4.09 2.30 -0.79
CA ALA A 71 -4.48 2.33 0.62
C ALA A 71 -5.40 1.14 0.98
N PRO A 72 -5.45 0.74 2.26
CA PRO A 72 -6.12 -0.50 2.68
C PRO A 72 -7.60 -0.57 2.25
N ASP A 73 -8.27 0.57 2.25
CA ASP A 73 -9.66 0.78 1.91
C ASP A 73 -9.97 0.44 0.43
N TRP A 74 -8.95 0.56 -0.43
CA TRP A 74 -9.00 0.20 -1.84
C TRP A 74 -8.57 -1.25 -2.09
N LEU A 75 -7.93 -1.90 -1.10
CA LEU A 75 -7.46 -3.28 -1.18
C LEU A 75 -8.49 -4.28 -0.66
N ILE A 76 -9.21 -3.92 0.40
CA ILE A 76 -10.05 -4.85 1.18
C ILE A 76 -11.11 -5.57 0.33
N ASP A 77 -11.68 -4.92 -0.68
CA ASP A 77 -12.68 -5.51 -1.57
C ASP A 77 -12.13 -5.97 -2.93
N LYS A 78 -10.80 -5.97 -3.14
CA LYS A 78 -10.19 -6.55 -4.35
C LYS A 78 -10.27 -8.07 -4.32
N ASN A 79 -10.50 -8.65 -5.49
CA ASN A 79 -10.40 -10.09 -5.68
C ASN A 79 -8.95 -10.54 -5.52
N VAL A 80 -8.73 -11.67 -4.87
CA VAL A 80 -7.43 -12.30 -4.69
C VAL A 80 -7.34 -13.50 -5.64
N LYS A 81 -6.24 -13.58 -6.37
CA LYS A 81 -5.89 -14.71 -7.23
C LYS A 81 -4.66 -15.38 -6.63
N THR A 82 -4.85 -16.62 -6.19
CA THR A 82 -3.80 -17.43 -5.56
C THR A 82 -4.04 -18.91 -5.87
N SER A 83 -2.96 -19.70 -5.88
CA SER A 83 -3.02 -21.16 -5.82
C SER A 83 -2.98 -21.70 -4.39
N GLU A 84 -2.76 -20.83 -3.41
CA GLU A 84 -2.67 -21.20 -2.00
C GLU A 84 -4.05 -21.62 -1.47
N THR A 85 -4.04 -22.68 -0.68
CA THR A 85 -5.24 -23.31 -0.12
C THR A 85 -5.47 -22.92 1.34
N ASP A 86 -4.40 -22.56 2.06
CA ASP A 86 -4.52 -22.08 3.44
C ASP A 86 -5.03 -20.63 3.47
N SER A 87 -6.26 -20.47 3.94
CA SER A 87 -6.91 -19.15 4.03
C SER A 87 -6.32 -18.28 5.15
N ALA A 88 -5.79 -18.89 6.22
CA ALA A 88 -5.14 -18.15 7.30
C ALA A 88 -3.83 -17.54 6.83
N TYR A 89 -3.02 -18.31 6.09
CA TYR A 89 -1.83 -17.81 5.42
C TYR A 89 -2.16 -16.67 4.43
N VAL A 90 -3.16 -16.86 3.56
CA VAL A 90 -3.54 -15.82 2.59
C VAL A 90 -3.95 -14.54 3.31
N SER A 91 -4.77 -14.65 4.35
CA SER A 91 -5.19 -13.54 5.20
C SER A 91 -4.01 -12.84 5.87
N ALA A 92 -3.04 -13.61 6.38
CA ALA A 92 -1.84 -13.09 7.03
C ALA A 92 -0.97 -12.27 6.08
N VAL A 93 -0.69 -12.79 4.88
CA VAL A 93 0.10 -12.08 3.87
C VAL A 93 -0.60 -10.79 3.44
N LEU A 94 -1.91 -10.83 3.20
CA LEU A 94 -2.67 -9.66 2.79
C LEU A 94 -2.75 -8.61 3.91
N LEU A 95 -2.97 -9.01 5.16
CA LEU A 95 -3.03 -8.10 6.30
C LEU A 95 -1.66 -7.45 6.57
N TYR A 96 -0.59 -8.24 6.51
CA TYR A 96 0.78 -7.77 6.69
C TYR A 96 1.13 -6.69 5.65
N TRP A 97 0.96 -6.99 4.36
CA TRP A 97 1.33 -6.06 3.29
C TRP A 97 0.35 -4.89 3.12
N ALA A 98 -0.91 -5.01 3.54
CA ALA A 98 -1.83 -3.87 3.58
C ALA A 98 -1.36 -2.81 4.59
N SER A 99 -0.69 -3.24 5.66
CA SER A 99 -0.07 -2.36 6.66
C SER A 99 1.38 -1.96 6.33
N LEU A 100 1.78 -1.98 5.05
CA LEU A 100 3.12 -1.60 4.59
C LEU A 100 3.46 -0.16 4.99
N LEU A 101 2.56 0.79 4.69
CA LEU A 101 2.81 2.21 4.95
C LEU A 101 2.40 2.63 6.36
N THR A 102 1.31 2.06 6.88
CA THR A 102 0.73 2.44 8.17
C THR A 102 -0.35 1.43 8.61
N PHE A 103 -0.79 1.57 9.86
CA PHE A 103 -1.91 0.81 10.46
C PHE A 103 -3.21 1.63 10.54
N ILE A 104 -3.28 2.77 9.83
CA ILE A 104 -4.50 3.55 9.70
C ILE A 104 -5.12 3.36 8.30
N THR A 105 -6.43 3.55 8.22
CA THR A 105 -7.18 3.57 6.96
C THR A 105 -7.10 4.95 6.31
N SER A 106 -7.36 5.05 5.00
CA SER A 106 -7.42 6.36 4.34
C SER A 106 -8.59 7.19 4.87
N LYS A 107 -9.68 6.54 5.29
CA LYS A 107 -10.78 7.18 5.99
C LYS A 107 -10.34 7.86 7.29
N GLU A 108 -9.59 7.17 8.14
CA GLU A 108 -9.10 7.76 9.40
C GLU A 108 -8.20 8.97 9.14
N HIS A 109 -7.35 8.88 8.13
CA HIS A 109 -6.50 9.99 7.70
C HIS A 109 -7.33 11.19 7.22
N ASP A 110 -8.32 10.96 6.34
CA ASP A 110 -9.19 12.02 5.84
C ASP A 110 -10.05 12.63 6.96
N ASP A 111 -10.54 11.82 7.91
CA ASP A 111 -11.34 12.28 9.06
C ASP A 111 -10.48 13.15 10.03
N ASP A 112 -9.21 12.78 10.26
CA ASP A 112 -8.25 13.57 11.06
C ASP A 112 -7.90 14.91 10.40
N LEU A 113 -7.62 14.91 9.09
CA LEU A 113 -7.37 16.13 8.33
C LEU A 113 -8.57 17.09 8.38
N ASN A 114 -9.79 16.57 8.20
CA ASN A 114 -11.00 17.38 8.30
C ASN A 114 -11.17 17.98 9.69
N HIS A 115 -10.89 17.22 10.75
CA HIS A 115 -10.92 17.73 12.12
C HIS A 115 -9.93 18.89 12.33
N TYR A 116 -8.71 18.77 11.82
CA TYR A 116 -7.73 19.84 11.84
C TYR A 116 -8.23 21.08 11.09
N LEU A 117 -8.78 20.92 9.89
CA LEU A 117 -9.31 22.03 9.10
C LEU A 117 -10.47 22.75 9.81
N ASP A 118 -11.40 21.99 10.41
CA ASP A 118 -12.51 22.54 11.19
C ASP A 118 -12.01 23.40 12.37
N ILE A 119 -10.95 22.96 13.07
CA ILE A 119 -10.32 23.74 14.14
C ILE A 119 -9.77 25.06 13.60
N ILE A 120 -9.04 25.01 12.47
CA ILE A 120 -8.46 26.21 11.86
C ILE A 120 -9.55 27.18 11.40
N GLU A 121 -10.63 26.69 10.79
CA GLU A 121 -11.76 27.52 10.36
C GLU A 121 -12.51 28.15 11.54
N SER A 122 -12.53 27.48 12.69
CA SER A 122 -13.19 27.97 13.91
C SER A 122 -12.40 29.05 14.68
N ASP A 123 -11.12 29.27 14.35
CA ASP A 123 -10.18 30.17 15.04
C ASP A 123 -10.05 29.87 16.56
N ASP A 124 -10.30 28.62 16.97
CA ASP A 124 -10.19 28.18 18.36
C ASP A 124 -8.74 27.78 18.70
N CYS A 125 -7.99 28.76 19.21
CA CYS A 125 -6.61 28.57 19.65
C CYS A 125 -6.46 27.52 20.77
N GLN A 126 -7.49 27.30 21.58
CA GLN A 126 -7.44 26.30 22.66
C GLN A 126 -7.60 24.89 22.08
N ALA A 127 -8.55 24.70 21.17
CA ALA A 127 -8.72 23.44 20.44
C ALA A 127 -7.47 23.09 19.63
N LEU A 128 -6.87 24.07 18.95
CA LEU A 128 -5.60 23.88 18.23
C LEU A 128 -4.47 23.45 19.18
N GLY A 129 -4.37 24.08 20.35
CA GLY A 129 -3.39 23.70 21.37
C GLY A 129 -3.57 22.27 21.88
N GLN A 130 -4.82 21.82 22.05
CA GLN A 130 -5.14 20.45 22.47
C GLN A 130 -4.78 19.44 21.38
N TYR A 131 -5.21 19.68 20.14
CA TYR A 131 -4.88 18.84 18.98
C TYR A 131 -3.36 18.65 18.82
N LEU A 132 -2.59 19.73 18.89
CA LEU A 132 -1.13 19.66 18.80
C LEU A 132 -0.52 18.89 20.00
N MET A 133 -1.09 19.00 21.20
CA MET A 133 -0.61 18.20 22.33
C MET A 133 -0.91 16.72 22.18
N GLU A 134 -2.10 16.34 21.69
CA GLU A 134 -2.45 14.93 21.40
C GLU A 134 -1.49 14.32 20.38
N SER A 135 -1.08 15.08 19.36
CA SER A 135 -0.06 14.64 18.39
C SER A 135 1.34 14.42 19.00
N VAL A 136 1.61 15.04 20.15
CA VAL A 136 2.87 14.93 20.91
C VAL A 136 2.76 13.89 22.03
N GLU A 137 1.54 13.49 22.43
CA GLU A 137 1.34 12.41 23.38
C GLU A 137 1.94 11.11 22.83
N SER A 138 2.68 10.43 23.70
CA SER A 138 3.40 9.21 23.32
C SER A 138 2.41 8.08 23.06
N ASP A 139 2.17 7.73 21.79
CA ASP A 139 1.59 6.44 21.42
C ASP A 139 2.43 5.33 22.05
N PRO A 140 1.92 4.58 23.06
CA PRO A 140 2.70 3.57 23.78
C PRO A 140 3.21 2.45 22.86
N LEU A 141 2.53 2.24 21.73
CA LEU A 141 2.91 1.26 20.71
C LEU A 141 3.57 1.92 19.49
N GLY A 142 3.83 3.23 19.51
CA GLY A 142 4.37 3.98 18.39
C GLY A 142 5.74 3.49 17.92
N SER A 143 6.62 3.12 18.86
CA SER A 143 7.92 2.50 18.53
C SER A 143 7.75 1.14 17.84
N VAL A 144 6.88 0.29 18.39
CA VAL A 144 6.62 -1.06 17.87
C VAL A 144 5.98 -1.00 16.48
N LYS A 145 5.02 -0.09 16.27
CA LYS A 145 4.42 0.20 14.95
C LYS A 145 5.49 0.59 13.94
N ARG A 146 6.36 1.54 14.31
CA ARG A 146 7.46 2.01 13.46
C ARG A 146 8.40 0.88 13.09
N GLU A 147 8.83 0.07 14.05
CA GLU A 147 9.72 -1.06 13.78
C GLU A 147 9.11 -2.09 12.82
N SER A 148 7.80 -2.32 12.89
CA SER A 148 7.09 -3.18 11.94
C SER A 148 7.03 -2.59 10.54
N VAL A 149 6.72 -1.29 10.42
CA VAL A 149 6.76 -0.57 9.14
C VAL A 149 8.17 -0.60 8.54
N ASP A 150 9.21 -0.31 9.34
CA ASP A 150 10.61 -0.34 8.91
C ASP A 150 11.02 -1.73 8.39
N ARG A 151 10.57 -2.81 9.06
CA ARG A 151 10.80 -4.18 8.59
C ARG A 151 10.14 -4.45 7.24
N LYS A 152 8.88 -4.03 7.07
CA LYS A 152 8.13 -4.20 5.81
C LYS A 152 8.76 -3.43 4.68
N GLU A 153 9.13 -2.17 4.92
CA GLU A 153 9.81 -1.32 3.96
C GLU A 153 11.16 -1.93 3.56
N ARG A 154 11.95 -2.41 4.52
CA ARG A 154 13.20 -3.11 4.22
C ARG A 154 12.97 -4.34 3.35
N LEU A 155 12.01 -5.20 3.69
CA LEU A 155 11.69 -6.39 2.89
C LEU A 155 11.26 -6.03 1.46
N PHE A 156 10.41 -5.00 1.32
CA PHE A 156 9.96 -4.49 0.03
C PHE A 156 11.15 -4.04 -0.84
N TRP A 157 12.09 -3.27 -0.27
CA TRP A 157 13.24 -2.76 -1.01
C TRP A 157 14.29 -3.83 -1.28
N GLU A 158 14.57 -4.72 -0.33
CA GLU A 158 15.48 -5.86 -0.53
C GLU A 158 15.01 -6.75 -1.69
N GLU A 159 13.72 -7.08 -1.73
CA GLU A 159 13.12 -7.81 -2.84
C GLU A 159 13.22 -7.03 -4.16
N THR A 160 12.92 -5.73 -4.12
CA THR A 160 12.97 -4.86 -5.30
C THR A 160 14.38 -4.84 -5.92
N PHE A 161 15.41 -4.65 -5.09
CA PHE A 161 16.80 -4.57 -5.57
C PHE A 161 17.38 -5.94 -5.95
N ALA A 162 16.91 -7.04 -5.36
CA ALA A 162 17.32 -8.38 -5.74
C ALA A 162 16.97 -8.75 -7.20
N HIS A 163 15.94 -8.10 -7.77
CA HIS A 163 15.55 -8.27 -9.17
C HIS A 163 16.29 -7.31 -10.13
N SER A 164 17.05 -6.36 -9.60
CA SER A 164 17.86 -5.46 -10.41
C SER A 164 19.20 -6.12 -10.77
N SER A 165 19.56 -6.09 -12.05
CA SER A 165 20.86 -6.57 -12.54
C SER A 165 21.51 -5.50 -13.42
N PRO A 166 22.80 -5.19 -13.25
CA PRO A 166 23.49 -4.17 -14.04
C PRO A 166 23.48 -4.42 -15.57
N GLY A 167 23.30 -5.67 -16.00
CA GLY A 167 23.28 -6.05 -17.41
C GLY A 167 21.90 -6.06 -18.06
N ASP A 168 20.83 -5.85 -17.29
CA ASP A 168 19.45 -5.91 -17.78
C ASP A 168 18.71 -4.61 -17.45
N TRP A 169 18.56 -3.76 -18.46
CA TRP A 169 17.86 -2.47 -18.34
C TRP A 169 16.42 -2.61 -17.83
N ARG A 170 15.79 -3.79 -18.01
CA ARG A 170 14.46 -4.09 -17.45
C ARG A 170 14.46 -4.05 -15.93
N GLY A 171 15.58 -4.42 -15.29
CA GLY A 171 15.75 -4.34 -13.84
C GLY A 171 15.71 -2.90 -13.33
N ILE A 172 16.23 -1.93 -14.10
CA ILE A 172 16.14 -0.49 -13.76
C ILE A 172 14.68 -0.03 -13.78
N LEU A 173 13.93 -0.42 -14.83
CA LEU A 173 12.52 -0.07 -14.93
C LEU A 173 11.66 -0.83 -13.92
N TYR A 174 12.06 -2.04 -13.51
CA TYR A 174 11.41 -2.75 -12.41
C TYR A 174 11.52 -1.95 -11.11
N VAL A 175 12.73 -1.49 -10.75
CA VAL A 175 12.92 -0.63 -9.57
C VAL A 175 12.08 0.64 -9.65
N LEU A 176 12.04 1.30 -10.81
CA LEU A 176 11.18 2.47 -11.04
C LEU A 176 9.68 2.13 -10.86
N LYS A 177 9.22 1.01 -11.42
CA LYS A 177 7.85 0.53 -11.25
C LYS A 177 7.53 0.30 -9.78
N ARG A 178 8.40 -0.37 -9.03
CA ARG A 178 8.21 -0.64 -7.60
C ARG A 178 8.15 0.66 -6.79
N LYS A 179 8.99 1.66 -7.12
CA LYS A 179 8.88 3.00 -6.50
C LYS A 179 7.54 3.66 -6.77
N LEU A 180 7.06 3.63 -8.01
CA LEU A 180 5.74 4.15 -8.37
C LEU A 180 4.61 3.40 -7.64
N GLU A 181 4.74 2.09 -7.46
CA GLU A 181 3.76 1.27 -6.72
C GLU A 181 3.72 1.57 -5.23
N TYR A 182 4.88 1.79 -4.62
CA TYR A 182 5.00 2.26 -3.25
C TYR A 182 4.31 3.63 -3.09
N ASP A 183 4.63 4.58 -3.97
CA ASP A 183 4.08 5.94 -3.91
C ASP A 183 2.58 5.96 -4.20
N MET A 184 2.06 5.11 -5.09
CA MET A 184 0.62 5.00 -5.34
C MET A 184 -0.17 4.64 -4.08
N GLY A 185 0.39 3.79 -3.21
CA GLY A 185 -0.21 3.46 -1.93
C GLY A 185 -0.40 4.70 -1.05
N PHE A 186 0.64 5.54 -0.99
CA PHE A 186 0.63 6.81 -0.26
C PHE A 186 -0.33 7.82 -0.91
N MET A 187 -0.20 8.06 -2.21
CA MET A 187 -0.99 9.05 -2.95
C MET A 187 -2.49 8.77 -2.88
N ARG A 188 -2.92 7.50 -2.95
CA ARG A 188 -4.34 7.14 -2.88
C ARG A 188 -4.93 7.20 -1.47
N GLY A 189 -4.09 7.23 -0.43
CA GLY A 189 -4.53 7.06 0.95
C GLY A 189 -4.29 8.24 1.86
N PHE A 190 -3.13 8.89 1.73
CA PHE A 190 -2.53 9.68 2.81
C PHE A 190 -1.92 11.00 2.33
N ALA A 191 -1.96 11.29 1.02
CA ALA A 191 -1.54 12.60 0.52
C ALA A 191 -2.65 13.64 0.72
N ASP A 192 -2.27 14.85 1.16
CA ASP A 192 -3.19 15.93 1.56
C ASP A 192 -3.46 16.97 0.46
N HIS A 193 -3.09 16.69 -0.80
CA HIS A 193 -3.28 17.62 -1.90
C HIS A 193 -4.46 17.26 -2.80
N ALA A 194 -5.09 18.29 -3.36
CA ALA A 194 -6.06 18.13 -4.42
C ALA A 194 -5.38 17.54 -5.66
N GLY A 195 -5.95 16.47 -6.22
CA GLY A 195 -5.37 15.79 -7.37
C GLY A 195 -4.67 14.46 -7.07
N ARG A 196 -4.55 14.06 -5.81
CA ARG A 196 -3.83 12.84 -5.39
C ARG A 196 -4.24 11.57 -6.12
N GLU A 197 -5.54 11.41 -6.43
CA GLU A 197 -6.05 10.28 -7.19
C GLU A 197 -5.61 10.32 -8.66
N GLN A 198 -5.63 11.51 -9.28
CA GLN A 198 -5.17 11.72 -10.65
C GLN A 198 -3.67 11.41 -10.78
N ASP A 199 -2.86 11.82 -9.81
CA ASP A 199 -1.43 11.53 -9.80
C ASP A 199 -1.17 10.03 -9.62
N ALA A 200 -1.90 9.37 -8.72
CA ALA A 200 -1.84 7.91 -8.60
C ALA A 200 -2.25 7.20 -9.91
N ASP A 201 -3.21 7.73 -10.66
CA ASP A 201 -3.61 7.19 -11.96
C ASP A 201 -2.55 7.41 -13.05
N ARG A 202 -1.82 8.53 -13.00
CA ARG A 202 -0.63 8.78 -13.84
C ARG A 202 0.48 7.79 -13.50
N MET A 203 0.79 7.58 -12.23
CA MET A 203 1.75 6.57 -11.77
C MET A 203 1.33 5.16 -12.23
N GLN A 204 0.04 4.82 -12.13
CA GLN A 204 -0.48 3.55 -12.60
C GLN A 204 -0.32 3.37 -14.11
N LEU A 205 -0.48 4.46 -14.90
CA LEU A 205 -0.20 4.45 -16.33
C LEU A 205 1.29 4.20 -16.61
N CYS A 206 2.19 4.84 -15.87
CA CYS A 206 3.63 4.59 -15.96
C CYS A 206 3.97 3.11 -15.69
N CYS A 207 3.40 2.49 -14.65
CA CYS A 207 3.59 1.06 -14.39
C CYS A 207 3.15 0.19 -15.58
N ARG A 208 1.99 0.47 -16.18
CA ARG A 208 1.51 -0.26 -17.37
C ARG A 208 2.41 -0.08 -18.60
N LEU A 209 2.97 1.12 -18.77
CA LEU A 209 3.92 1.40 -19.86
C LEU A 209 5.24 0.63 -19.64
N ILE A 210 5.72 0.55 -18.40
CA ILE A 210 6.88 -0.26 -18.04
C ILE A 210 6.62 -1.74 -18.33
N ASP A 211 5.46 -2.27 -17.93
CA ASP A 211 5.10 -3.68 -18.19
C ASP A 211 5.07 -3.97 -19.69
N GLY A 212 4.48 -3.08 -20.48
CA GLY A 212 4.44 -3.21 -21.94
C GLY A 212 5.81 -3.10 -22.60
N ALA A 213 6.66 -2.18 -22.13
CA ALA A 213 7.99 -1.97 -22.70
C ALA A 213 8.97 -3.10 -22.36
N THR A 214 8.83 -3.72 -21.19
CA THR A 214 9.75 -4.75 -20.67
C THR A 214 9.34 -6.18 -21.02
N ALA A 215 8.24 -6.36 -21.75
CA ALA A 215 7.76 -7.67 -22.20
C ALA A 215 8.81 -8.47 -23.01
N HIS A 216 9.74 -7.78 -23.68
CA HIS A 216 10.85 -8.38 -24.42
C HIS A 216 12.18 -7.67 -24.10
N ILE A 217 13.29 -8.43 -24.07
CA ILE A 217 14.61 -7.87 -23.75
C ILE A 217 15.13 -6.90 -24.82
N CYS A 218 14.76 -7.17 -26.08
CA CYS A 218 15.05 -6.30 -27.22
C CYS A 218 13.80 -5.47 -27.54
N PRO A 219 13.81 -4.14 -27.31
CA PRO A 219 12.63 -3.32 -27.49
C PRO A 219 12.31 -3.13 -28.99
N ASP A 220 11.12 -3.59 -29.37
CA ASP A 220 10.52 -3.30 -30.67
C ASP A 220 10.07 -1.83 -30.75
N GLU A 221 9.50 -1.43 -31.89
CA GLU A 221 9.05 -0.04 -32.08
C GLU A 221 7.97 0.35 -31.06
N ARG A 222 7.08 -0.59 -30.70
CA ARG A 222 6.01 -0.36 -29.74
C ARG A 222 6.58 -0.12 -28.34
N ALA A 223 7.51 -0.94 -27.89
CA ALA A 223 8.20 -0.79 -26.62
C ALA A 223 8.94 0.56 -26.54
N ARG A 224 9.63 0.98 -27.60
CA ARG A 224 10.27 2.31 -27.65
C ARG A 224 9.28 3.46 -27.53
N ARG A 225 8.11 3.37 -28.17
CA ARG A 225 7.04 4.36 -28.01
C ARG A 225 6.51 4.38 -26.59
N MET A 226 6.34 3.22 -25.95
CA MET A 226 5.93 3.14 -24.53
C MET A 226 6.95 3.80 -23.61
N LEU A 227 8.25 3.56 -23.81
CA LEU A 227 9.32 4.22 -23.06
C LEU A 227 9.32 5.74 -23.27
N ASN A 228 9.12 6.20 -24.51
CA ASN A 228 9.01 7.63 -24.78
C ASN A 228 7.81 8.26 -24.04
N LEU A 229 6.66 7.60 -24.06
CA LEU A 229 5.47 8.06 -23.33
C LEU A 229 5.69 8.05 -21.81
N LEU A 230 6.36 7.03 -21.28
CA LEU A 230 6.73 6.94 -19.86
C LEU A 230 7.52 8.18 -19.44
N PHE A 231 8.62 8.49 -20.13
CA PHE A 231 9.44 9.64 -19.78
C PHE A 231 8.69 10.95 -19.96
N ARG A 232 7.86 11.09 -21.00
CA ARG A 232 7.00 12.28 -21.16
C ARG A 232 6.02 12.48 -20.00
N ILE A 233 5.44 11.41 -19.46
CA ILE A 233 4.51 11.49 -18.33
C ILE A 233 5.25 11.83 -17.03
N LEU A 234 6.47 11.30 -16.86
CA LEU A 234 7.32 11.59 -15.70
C LEU A 234 7.93 13.00 -15.75
N GLU A 235 8.19 13.53 -16.95
CA GLU A 235 8.68 14.90 -17.18
C GLU A 235 7.58 15.95 -17.00
N GLN A 236 6.33 15.61 -17.27
CA GLN A 236 5.21 16.44 -16.85
C GLN A 236 5.30 16.52 -15.33
N GLU A 237 5.53 17.72 -14.79
CA GLU A 237 5.58 17.93 -13.34
C GLU A 237 4.42 17.14 -12.71
N VAL A 238 4.76 16.09 -11.96
CA VAL A 238 3.78 15.36 -11.15
C VAL A 238 3.23 16.31 -10.08
N THR A 239 3.85 17.48 -9.94
CA THR A 239 3.43 18.57 -9.10
C THR A 239 3.83 19.91 -9.72
N ASN A 240 2.92 20.57 -10.44
CA ASN A 240 2.98 22.03 -10.52
C ASN A 240 2.68 22.53 -9.10
N TRP A 241 3.69 22.76 -8.25
CA TRP A 241 3.53 23.42 -6.94
C TRP A 241 3.34 24.94 -7.11
N SER A 242 2.64 25.35 -8.15
CA SER A 242 2.32 26.75 -8.42
C SER A 242 0.81 26.94 -8.23
N ASP A 243 0.40 26.90 -6.97
CA ASP A 243 -0.69 27.78 -6.51
C ASP A 243 -0.06 29.11 -6.06
#